data_AF-A0AAD7ISK5-F1
#
_entry.id   AF-A0AAD7ISK5-F1
#
_cell.length_a   1.000
_cell.length_b   1.000
_cell.length_c   1.000
_cell.angle_alpha   90.00
_cell.angle_beta   90.00
_cell.angle_gamma   90.00
#
_symmetry.space_group_name_H-M   'P 1'
#
loop_
_entity.id
_entity.type
_entity.pdbx_description
1 polymer ?
#
loop_
_entity_poly.entity_id
_entity_poly.type
_entity_poly.pdbx_seq_one_letter_code
_entity_poly.pdbx_strand_id
1 'polypeptide(L)' 'ELEHFEKILVDLDLQREVLAVHDPLARLPLEISSEIFLQCLPPLPEPGAHHVPMLFLNICNAWTSIALSTPALWASIH' A
#
# COMPACT_ATOMS: atom_id res chain seq x y z
N GLU A 1 -4.83 -9.44 -32.67
CA GLU A 1 -4.66 -9.93 -31.28
C GLU A 1 -3.64 -9.10 -30.50
N LEU A 2 -2.42 -8.89 -31.00
CA LEU A 2 -1.38 -8.10 -30.31
C LEU A 2 -1.79 -6.63 -30.02
N GLU A 3 -2.42 -5.95 -30.98
CA GLU A 3 -2.87 -4.55 -30.80
C GLU A 3 -3.93 -4.39 -29.69
N HIS A 4 -4.72 -5.43 -29.43
CA HIS A 4 -5.72 -5.42 -28.36
C HIS A 4 -5.06 -5.57 -26.99
N PHE A 5 -4.04 -6.43 -26.88
CA PHE A 5 -3.25 -6.57 -25.65
C PHE A 5 -2.43 -5.32 -25.35
N GLU A 6 -1.78 -4.70 -26.34
CA GLU A 6 -1.07 -3.44 -26.15
C GLU A 6 -2.01 -2.34 -25.68
N LYS A 7 -3.22 -2.26 -26.25
CA LYS A 7 -4.23 -1.30 -25.81
C LYS A 7 -4.66 -1.54 -24.36
N ILE A 8 -4.87 -2.79 -23.96
CA ILE A 8 -5.20 -3.14 -22.57
C ILE A 8 -4.05 -2.75 -21.62
N LEU A 9 -2.80 -2.99 -22.01
CA LEU A 9 -1.64 -2.64 -21.19
C LEU A 9 -1.52 -1.11 -21.05
N VAL A 10 -1.70 -0.36 -22.13
CA VAL A 10 -1.69 1.11 -22.11
C VAL A 10 -2.84 1.67 -21.29
N ASP A 11 -4.06 1.13 -21.40
CA ASP A 11 -5.20 1.56 -20.60
C ASP A 11 -4.98 1.27 -19.11
N LEU A 12 -4.42 0.11 -18.75
CA LEU A 12 -4.08 -0.24 -17.36
C LEU A 12 -2.94 0.63 -16.79
N ASP A 13 -1.95 0.97 -17.62
CA ASP A 13 -0.84 1.84 -17.23
C ASP A 13 -1.32 3.28 -17.03
N LEU A 14 -2.17 3.78 -17.93
CA LEU A 14 -2.83 5.07 -17.80
C LEU A 14 -3.72 5.12 -16.55
N GLN A 15 -4.46 4.05 -16.24
CA GLN A 15 -5.26 3.98 -15.02
C GLN A 15 -4.38 3.96 -13.77
N ARG A 16 -3.25 3.25 -13.77
CA ARG A 16 -2.28 3.27 -12.66
C ARG A 16 -1.69 4.66 -12.45
N GLU A 17 -1.35 5.37 -13.51
CA GLU A 17 -0.75 6.69 -13.42
C GLU A 17 -1.76 7.75 -12.96
N VAL A 18 -3.00 7.71 -13.45
CA VAL A 18 -4.09 8.58 -12.96
C VAL A 18 -4.40 8.31 -11.49
N LEU A 19 -4.41 7.05 -11.04
CA LEU A 19 -4.61 6.73 -9.63
C LEU A 19 -3.43 7.19 -8.76
N ALA A 20 -2.19 7.13 -9.27
CA ALA A 20 -1.00 7.60 -8.54
C ALA A 20 -1.00 9.12 -8.33
N VAL A 21 -1.51 9.91 -9.27
CA VAL A 21 -1.66 11.38 -9.10
C VAL A 21 -2.65 11.71 -7.97
N HIS A 22 -3.64 10.86 -7.77
CA HIS A 22 -4.64 10.99 -6.71
C HIS A 22 -4.31 10.25 -5.42
N ASP A 23 -3.19 9.52 -5.34
CA ASP A 23 -2.70 8.86 -4.13
C ASP A 23 -1.71 9.78 -3.40
N PRO A 24 -2.12 10.45 -2.30
CA PRO A 24 -1.24 11.35 -1.57
C PRO A 24 -0.03 10.62 -0.99
N LEU A 25 -0.15 9.32 -0.66
CA LEU A 25 0.94 8.52 -0.09
C LEU A 25 1.97 8.11 -1.13
N ALA A 26 1.60 7.98 -2.40
CA ALA A 26 2.54 7.73 -3.50
C ALA A 26 3.52 8.90 -3.72
N ARG A 27 3.18 10.10 -3.23
CA ARG A 27 4.01 11.31 -3.33
C ARG A 27 4.86 11.57 -2.09
N LEU A 28 4.65 10.82 -1.01
CA LEU A 28 5.41 10.96 0.22
C LEU A 28 6.69 10.13 0.15
N PRO A 29 7.79 10.58 0.77
CA PRO A 29 8.94 9.72 1.03
C PRO A 29 8.51 8.47 1.80
N LEU A 30 9.19 7.35 1.56
CA LEU A 30 8.92 6.07 2.21
C LEU A 30 8.89 6.20 3.74
N GLU A 31 9.82 6.97 4.29
CA GLU A 31 9.97 7.19 5.73
C GLU A 31 8.74 7.84 6.35
N ILE A 32 8.13 8.79 5.64
CA ILE A 32 6.93 9.50 6.12
C ILE A 32 5.72 8.57 6.07
N SER A 33 5.57 7.79 5.00
CA SER A 33 4.49 6.81 4.87
C SER A 33 4.59 5.71 5.94
N SER A 34 5.81 5.20 6.19
CA SER A 34 6.08 4.23 7.25
C SER A 34 5.76 4.79 8.65
N GLU A 35 6.14 6.05 8.92
CA GLU A 35 5.81 6.70 10.20
C GLU A 35 4.29 6.86 10.37
N ILE A 36 3.57 7.29 9.33
CA ILE A 36 2.10 7.36 9.37
C ILE A 36 1.51 6.00 9.73
N PHE A 37 1.99 4.91 9.11
CA PHE A 37 1.49 3.56 9.39
C PHE A 37 1.74 3.15 10.85
N LEU A 38 2.91 3.50 11.41
CA LEU A 38 3.23 3.23 12.81
C LEU A 38 2.31 3.99 13.76
N GLN A 39 1.99 5.25 13.46
CA GLN A 39 1.07 6.06 14.26
C GLN A 39 -0.40 5.57 14.17
N CYS A 40 -0.73 4.79 13.16
CA CYS A 40 -2.04 4.16 13.00
C CYS A 40 -2.17 2.81 13.73
N LEU A 41 -1.10 2.29 14.34
CA LEU A 41 -1.17 1.03 15.09
C LEU A 41 -2.07 1.19 16.33
N PRO A 42 -3.03 0.27 16.55
CA PRO A 42 -3.76 0.23 17.81
C PRO A 42 -2.81 -0.19 18.95
N PRO A 43 -3.11 0.19 20.20
CA PRO A 43 -2.32 -0.24 21.36
C PRO A 43 -2.19 -1.75 21.51
N LEU A 44 -3.21 -2.50 21.05
CA LEU A 44 -3.22 -3.95 20.98
C LEU A 44 -3.67 -4.37 19.57
N PRO A 45 -2.73 -4.76 18.68
CA PRO A 45 -3.06 -5.23 17.34
C PRO A 45 -3.81 -6.56 17.42
N GLU A 46 -5.02 -6.58 16.86
CA GLU A 46 -5.77 -7.80 16.68
C GLU A 46 -5.42 -8.45 15.33
N PRO A 47 -5.27 -9.78 15.27
CA PRO A 47 -5.12 -10.47 13.99
C PRO A 47 -6.39 -10.30 13.14
N GLY A 48 -6.22 -10.05 11.84
CA GLY A 48 -7.33 -10.04 10.89
C GLY A 48 -7.09 -9.12 9.70
N ALA A 49 -7.61 -9.49 8.52
CA ALA A 49 -7.39 -8.75 7.28
C ALA A 49 -7.91 -7.29 7.30
N HIS A 50 -8.81 -6.97 8.23
CA HIS A 50 -9.41 -5.65 8.39
C HIS A 50 -8.81 -4.84 9.55
N HIS A 51 -7.84 -5.40 10.25
CA HIS A 51 -7.16 -4.76 11.38
C HIS A 51 -5.74 -4.35 10.98
N VAL A 52 -5.29 -3.22 11.51
CA VAL A 52 -3.90 -2.77 11.35
C VAL A 52 -3.00 -3.71 12.16
N PRO A 53 -1.84 -4.15 11.64
CA PRO A 53 -1.21 -3.72 10.37
C PRO A 53 -1.63 -4.49 9.12
N MET A 54 -2.34 -5.61 9.25
CA MET A 54 -2.73 -6.46 8.11
C MET A 54 -3.56 -5.73 7.05
N LEU A 55 -4.37 -4.75 7.47
CA LEU A 55 -5.14 -3.90 6.56
C LEU A 55 -4.27 -3.22 5.50
N PHE A 56 -3.05 -2.80 5.85
CA PHE A 56 -2.14 -2.12 4.91
C PHE A 56 -1.70 -3.02 3.76
N LEU A 57 -1.74 -4.34 3.95
CA LEU A 57 -1.42 -5.31 2.89
C LEU A 57 -2.53 -5.45 1.86
N ASN A 58 -3.75 -4.99 2.15
CA ASN A 58 -4.96 -5.24 1.36
C ASN A 58 -5.49 -4.01 0.61
N ILE A 59 -4.80 -2.87 0.68
CA ILE A 59 -5.28 -1.61 0.07
C ILE A 59 -4.76 -1.48 -1.37
N CYS A 60 -3.45 -1.43 -1.55
CA CYS A 60 -2.81 -1.40 -2.87
C CYS A 60 -1.36 -1.88 -2.78
N ASN A 61 -0.75 -2.21 -3.91
CA ASN A 61 0.62 -2.75 -3.96
C ASN A 61 1.66 -1.81 -3.34
N ALA A 62 1.47 -0.48 -3.44
CA ALA A 62 2.38 0.49 -2.83
C ALA A 62 2.35 0.39 -1.29
N TRP A 63 1.16 0.35 -0.71
CA TRP A 63 1.00 0.19 0.75
C TRP A 63 1.51 -1.16 1.23
N THR A 64 1.25 -2.24 0.48
CA THR A 64 1.81 -3.57 0.76
C THR A 64 3.34 -3.52 0.79
N SER A 65 3.97 -2.87 -0.20
CA SER A 65 5.43 -2.72 -0.25
C SER A 65 5.97 -1.93 0.94
N ILE A 66 5.31 -0.84 1.33
CA ILE A 66 5.71 0.00 2.47
C ILE A 66 5.58 -0.81 3.78
N ALA A 67 4.44 -1.46 3.99
CA ALA A 67 4.17 -2.21 5.21
C ALA A 67 5.14 -3.39 5.39
N LEU A 68 5.40 -4.16 4.33
CA LEU A 68 6.38 -5.26 4.36
C LEU A 68 7.81 -4.76 4.56
N SER A 69 8.14 -3.55 4.07
CA SER A 69 9.47 -2.94 4.25
C SER A 69 9.64 -2.23 5.60
N THR A 70 8.62 -2.24 6.47
CA THR A 70 8.63 -1.57 7.77
C THR A 70 8.54 -2.60 8.91
N PRO A 71 9.65 -3.22 9.34
CA PRO A 71 9.64 -4.29 10.37
C PRO A 71 8.97 -3.90 11.69
N ALA A 72 9.05 -2.62 12.07
CA ALA A 72 8.46 -2.13 13.32
C ALA A 72 6.92 -2.29 13.39
N LEU A 73 6.22 -2.34 12.24
CA LEU A 73 4.77 -2.61 12.21
C LEU A 73 4.42 -4.01 12.73
N TRP A 74 5.34 -4.96 12.58
CA TRP A 74 5.11 -6.37 12.85
C TRP A 74 5.64 -6.79 14.23
N ALA A 75 6.43 -5.92 14.89
CA ALA A 75 7.09 -6.23 16.15
C ALA A 75 6.12 -6.42 17.33
N SER A 76 4.91 -5.89 17.23
CA SER A 76 3.87 -5.95 18.27
C SER A 76 2.76 -6.98 18.00
N ILE A 77 2.89 -7.80 16.95
CA ILE A 77 1.96 -8.89 16.67
C ILE A 77 2.43 -10.12 17.44
N HIS A 78 1.57 -10.65 18.31
CA HIS A 78 1.81 -11.84 19.14
C HIS A 78 1.03 -13.06 18.65
#